data_AF-A0A485AC53-F1
#
_entry.id   AF-A0A485AC53-F1
#
_cell.length_a   1.000
_cell.length_b   1.000
_cell.length_c   1.000
_cell.angle_alpha   90.00
_cell.angle_beta   90.00
_cell.angle_gamma   90.00
#
_symmetry.space_group_name_H-M   'P 1'
#
loop_
_entity.id
_entity.type
_entity.pdbx_description
1 polymer ?
#
loop_
_entity_poly.entity_id
_entity_poly.type
_entity_poly.pdbx_seq_one_letter_code
_entity_poly.pdbx_strand_id
1 'polypeptide(L)'
;MMQRLNKMFDGDWLLTVAAYNSGEGRVMKAMKVNKARGKPTDFWSLPLPQETKLYVPKMLALSEYSQKQQTLWRSSAKCRRKRALARVRLDSPVEIAQLADMAGMPVSKLKTFNAGVKGSTLGATGPKYVMVPQKHADQLR
;
A
#
# COMPACT_ATOMS: atom_id res chain seq x y z
N MET A 1 -11.18 18.81 -13.76
CA MET A 1 -12.42 18.19 -14.28
C MET A 1 -13.39 17.81 -13.15
N MET A 2 -13.08 16.84 -12.28
CA MET A 2 -14.03 16.37 -11.24
C MET A 2 -14.53 17.48 -10.29
N GLN A 3 -13.66 18.40 -9.86
CA GLN A 3 -14.07 19.55 -9.04
C GLN A 3 -15.07 20.47 -9.76
N ARG A 4 -14.94 20.63 -11.09
CA ARG A 4 -15.89 21.41 -11.91
C ARG A 4 -17.24 20.71 -11.96
N LEU A 5 -17.25 19.40 -12.24
CA LEU A 5 -18.47 18.60 -12.26
C LEU A 5 -19.15 18.62 -10.88
N ASN A 6 -18.39 18.50 -9.80
CA ASN A 6 -18.95 18.51 -8.45
C ASN A 6 -19.58 19.85 -8.08
N LYS A 7 -18.92 20.97 -8.43
CA LYS A 7 -19.55 22.30 -8.31
C LYS A 7 -20.83 22.43 -9.13
N MET A 8 -20.87 21.84 -10.33
CA MET A 8 -22.02 21.89 -11.22
C MET A 8 -23.22 21.04 -10.75
N PHE A 9 -22.98 20.01 -9.94
CA PHE A 9 -24.03 19.21 -9.30
C PHE A 9 -24.15 19.48 -7.80
N ASP A 10 -23.84 20.70 -7.37
CA ASP A 10 -24.06 21.18 -5.99
C ASP A 10 -23.44 20.28 -4.90
N GLY A 11 -22.29 19.68 -5.19
CA GLY A 11 -21.58 18.78 -4.28
C GLY A 11 -22.04 17.31 -4.33
N ASP A 12 -23.05 16.96 -5.12
CA ASP A 12 -23.52 15.58 -5.26
C ASP A 12 -22.50 14.72 -6.01
N TRP A 13 -21.77 13.91 -5.26
CA TRP A 13 -20.74 13.02 -5.80
C TRP A 13 -21.30 11.89 -6.68
N LEU A 14 -22.54 11.44 -6.47
CA LEU A 14 -23.14 10.41 -7.32
C LEU A 14 -23.43 10.96 -8.71
N LEU A 15 -24.02 12.15 -8.78
CA LEU A 15 -24.24 12.86 -10.05
C LEU A 15 -22.92 13.26 -10.71
N THR A 16 -21.92 13.66 -9.91
CA THR A 16 -20.56 13.98 -10.39
C THR A 16 -19.93 12.79 -11.10
N VAL A 17 -19.92 11.61 -10.47
CA VAL A 17 -19.32 10.39 -11.03
C VAL A 17 -20.13 9.90 -12.23
N ALA A 18 -21.47 9.98 -12.18
CA ALA A 18 -22.32 9.66 -13.31
C ALA A 18 -22.04 10.55 -14.54
N ALA A 19 -21.81 11.84 -14.33
CA ALA A 19 -21.47 12.79 -15.39
C ALA A 19 -20.06 12.57 -15.93
N TYR A 20 -19.11 12.18 -15.09
CA TYR A 20 -17.77 11.81 -15.53
C TYR A 20 -17.79 10.60 -16.48
N ASN A 21 -18.62 9.59 -16.18
CA ASN A 21 -18.76 8.41 -17.04
C ASN A 21 -19.59 8.66 -18.30
N SER A 22 -20.70 9.39 -18.18
CA SER A 22 -21.73 9.43 -19.21
C SER A 22 -21.91 10.78 -19.91
N GLY A 23 -21.13 11.78 -19.50
CA GLY A 23 -21.20 13.18 -19.94
C GLY A 23 -22.18 14.02 -19.12
N GLU A 24 -21.79 15.24 -18.77
CA GLU A 24 -22.63 16.16 -18.00
C GLU A 24 -23.94 16.53 -18.69
N GLY A 25 -23.92 16.69 -20.02
CA GLY A 25 -25.11 17.04 -20.79
C GLY A 25 -26.20 15.98 -20.69
N ARG A 26 -25.81 14.71 -20.62
CA ARG A 26 -26.73 13.58 -20.45
C ARG A 26 -27.38 13.61 -19.06
N VAL A 27 -26.58 13.79 -18.01
CA VAL A 27 -27.10 13.88 -16.63
C VAL A 27 -28.00 15.10 -16.47
N MET A 28 -27.59 16.27 -16.96
CA MET A 28 -28.42 17.48 -16.94
C MET A 28 -29.74 17.29 -17.70
N LYS A 29 -29.72 16.64 -18.87
CA LYS A 29 -30.94 16.33 -19.62
C LYS A 29 -31.87 15.40 -18.82
N ALA A 30 -31.32 14.36 -18.19
CA ALA A 30 -32.09 13.45 -17.35
C ALA A 30 -32.73 14.18 -16.15
N MET A 31 -31.98 15.07 -15.49
CA MET A 31 -32.50 15.91 -14.40
C MET A 31 -33.61 16.82 -14.87
N LYS A 32 -33.46 17.50 -16.02
CA LYS A 32 -34.50 18.35 -16.61
C LYS A 32 -35.79 17.57 -16.89
N VAL A 33 -35.67 16.36 -17.44
CA VAL A 33 -36.82 15.47 -17.70
C VAL A 33 -37.53 15.08 -16.41
N ASN A 34 -36.80 14.68 -15.37
CA ASN A 34 -37.41 14.33 -14.09
C ASN A 34 -38.07 15.53 -13.41
N LYS A 35 -37.39 16.69 -13.39
CA LYS A 35 -37.92 17.93 -12.83
C LYS A 35 -39.21 18.36 -13.51
N ALA A 36 -39.28 18.29 -14.83
CA ALA A 36 -40.50 18.59 -15.59
C ALA A 36 -41.68 17.64 -15.28
N ARG A 37 -41.38 16.45 -14.76
CA ARG A 37 -42.37 15.43 -14.37
C ARG A 37 -42.63 15.41 -12.85
N GLY A 38 -42.09 16.39 -12.10
CA GLY A 38 -42.20 16.41 -10.63
C GLY A 38 -41.50 15.23 -9.94
N LYS A 39 -40.53 14.58 -10.60
CA LYS A 39 -39.79 13.42 -10.07
C LYS A 39 -38.46 13.86 -9.44
N PRO A 40 -37.93 13.08 -8.48
CA PRO A 40 -36.62 13.35 -7.88
C PRO A 40 -35.50 13.38 -8.93
N THR A 41 -34.48 14.19 -8.68
CA THR A 41 -33.33 14.37 -9.59
C THR A 41 -32.03 13.80 -9.03
N ASP A 42 -32.09 13.02 -7.96
CA ASP A 42 -30.95 12.26 -7.45
C ASP A 42 -30.55 11.15 -8.42
N PHE A 43 -29.29 10.71 -8.35
CA PHE A 43 -28.73 9.71 -9.25
C PHE A 43 -29.61 8.45 -9.42
N TRP A 44 -30.21 7.94 -8.35
CA TRP A 44 -30.96 6.67 -8.37
C TRP A 44 -32.30 6.82 -9.09
N SER A 45 -32.86 8.02 -9.07
CA SER A 45 -34.12 8.35 -9.74
C SER A 45 -33.95 8.73 -11.20
N LEU A 46 -32.72 9.06 -11.65
CA LEU A 46 -32.51 9.52 -13.02
C LEU A 46 -32.61 8.38 -14.06
N PRO A 47 -33.25 8.63 -15.21
CA PRO A 47 -33.32 7.70 -16.33
C PRO A 47 -31.98 7.67 -17.12
N LEU A 48 -30.92 7.18 -16.48
CA LEU A 48 -29.60 7.02 -17.06
C LEU A 48 -29.41 5.64 -17.72
N PRO A 49 -28.46 5.51 -18.67
CA PRO A 49 -28.11 4.21 -19.25
C PRO A 49 -27.68 3.19 -18.20
N GLN A 50 -27.91 1.91 -18.48
CA GLN A 50 -27.57 0.82 -17.57
C GLN A 50 -26.08 0.81 -17.20
N GLU A 51 -25.21 1.11 -18.16
CA GLU A 51 -23.76 1.21 -17.92
C GLU A 51 -23.44 2.23 -16.82
N THR A 52 -24.01 3.44 -16.90
CA THR A 52 -23.80 4.51 -15.91
C THR A 52 -24.41 4.15 -14.56
N LYS A 53 -25.59 3.51 -14.56
CA LYS A 53 -26.24 3.00 -13.35
C LYS A 53 -25.39 1.95 -12.63
N LEU A 54 -24.59 1.17 -13.37
CA LEU A 54 -23.64 0.20 -12.81
C LEU A 54 -22.27 0.80 -12.47
N TYR A 55 -21.86 1.87 -13.16
CA TYR A 55 -20.56 2.51 -12.96
C TYR A 55 -20.44 3.13 -11.56
N VAL A 56 -21.44 3.89 -11.12
CA VAL A 56 -21.40 4.57 -9.81
C VAL A 56 -21.34 3.57 -8.64
N PRO A 57 -22.20 2.52 -8.56
CA PRO A 57 -22.07 1.48 -7.53
C PRO A 57 -20.71 0.77 -7.52
N LYS A 58 -20.12 0.50 -8.70
CA LYS A 58 -18.78 -0.10 -8.77
C LYS A 58 -17.72 0.81 -8.14
N MET A 59 -17.81 2.12 -8.37
CA MET A 59 -16.89 3.09 -7.76
C MET A 59 -17.08 3.20 -6.24
N LEU A 60 -18.32 3.11 -5.75
CA LEU A 60 -18.61 3.04 -4.31
C LEU A 60 -18.05 1.76 -3.68
N ALA A 61 -18.22 0.61 -4.33
CA ALA A 61 -17.67 -0.65 -3.83
C ALA A 61 -16.13 -0.61 -3.76
N LEU A 62 -15.48 -0.02 -4.76
CA LEU A 62 -14.03 0.17 -4.78
C LEU A 62 -13.56 1.13 -3.68
N SER A 63 -14.30 2.21 -3.40
CA SER A 63 -13.94 3.15 -2.33
C SER A 63 -14.05 2.51 -0.96
N GLU A 64 -15.11 1.75 -0.69
CA GLU A 64 -15.27 0.97 0.55
C GLU A 64 -14.17 -0.08 0.71
N TYR A 65 -13.88 -0.82 -0.37
CA TYR A 65 -12.81 -1.82 -0.36
C TYR A 65 -11.45 -1.20 -0.06
N SER A 66 -11.15 -0.06 -0.67
CA SER A 66 -9.91 0.69 -0.45
C SER A 66 -9.78 1.17 1.00
N GLN A 67 -10.87 1.66 1.61
CA GLN A 67 -10.88 2.08 3.02
C GLN A 67 -10.66 0.89 3.99
N LYS A 68 -11.28 -0.26 3.71
CA LYS A 68 -11.06 -1.49 4.50
C LYS A 68 -9.64 -2.01 4.36
N GLN A 69 -9.12 -2.09 3.13
CA GLN A 69 -7.71 -2.38 2.85
C GLN A 69 -6.78 -1.41 3.57
N GLN A 70 -7.15 -0.12 3.61
CA GLN A 70 -6.36 0.90 4.29
C GLN A 70 -6.20 0.62 5.79
N THR A 71 -7.27 0.17 6.41
CA THR A 71 -7.30 -0.21 7.82
C THR A 71 -6.48 -1.49 8.07
N LEU A 72 -6.62 -2.48 7.19
CA LEU A 72 -5.88 -3.74 7.27
C LEU A 72 -4.37 -3.52 7.10
N TRP A 73 -3.91 -2.75 6.11
CA TRP A 73 -2.47 -2.51 5.95
C TRP A 73 -1.88 -1.69 7.10
N ARG A 74 -2.62 -0.71 7.65
CA ARG A 74 -2.15 0.02 8.83
C ARG A 74 -1.97 -0.91 10.03
N SER A 75 -2.82 -1.93 10.17
CA SER A 75 -2.69 -2.94 11.21
C SER A 75 -1.52 -3.92 10.97
N SER A 76 -1.27 -4.30 9.71
CA SER A 76 -0.18 -5.22 9.33
C SER A 76 1.18 -4.52 9.22
N ALA A 77 1.20 -3.19 9.01
CA ALA A 77 2.38 -2.33 9.02
C ALA A 77 3.04 -2.20 10.40
N LYS A 78 2.42 -2.73 11.47
CA LYS A 78 3.17 -3.27 12.62
C LYS A 78 3.91 -4.55 12.21
N CYS A 79 4.66 -4.46 11.11
CA CYS A 79 5.56 -5.49 10.66
C CYS A 79 6.47 -5.80 11.85
N ARG A 80 6.46 -7.05 12.30
CA ARG A 80 7.17 -7.52 13.50
C ARG A 80 8.61 -7.01 13.46
N ARG A 81 8.88 -5.92 14.18
CA ARG A 81 10.25 -5.41 14.47
C ARG A 81 11.16 -6.54 14.99
N LYS A 82 10.55 -7.57 15.60
CA LYS A 82 11.17 -8.83 16.03
C LYS A 82 11.86 -9.66 14.94
N ARG A 83 11.70 -9.37 13.64
CA ARG A 83 12.38 -10.07 12.53
C ARG A 83 13.45 -9.21 11.82
N ALA A 84 13.75 -8.02 12.33
CA ALA A 84 14.74 -7.14 11.69
C ALA A 84 16.16 -7.70 11.82
N LEU A 85 16.92 -7.63 10.73
CA LEU A 85 18.37 -7.80 10.72
C LEU A 85 19.03 -6.43 10.93
N ALA A 86 20.01 -6.37 11.81
CA ALA A 86 20.90 -5.25 12.01
C ALA A 86 22.17 -5.44 11.17
N ARG A 87 22.68 -4.33 10.63
CA ARG A 87 24.01 -4.25 10.03
C ARG A 87 24.99 -3.81 11.10
N VAL A 88 25.98 -4.64 11.39
CA VAL A 88 27.09 -4.29 12.29
C VAL A 88 28.36 -4.15 11.45
N ARG A 89 29.03 -3.00 11.55
CA ARG A 89 30.24 -2.70 10.79
C ARG A 89 31.40 -3.55 11.32
N LEU A 90 32.24 -4.03 10.41
CA LEU A 90 33.49 -4.72 10.76
C LEU A 90 34.66 -3.79 10.43
N ASP A 91 35.55 -3.58 11.40
CA ASP A 91 36.73 -2.71 11.22
C ASP A 91 37.92 -3.46 10.62
N SER A 92 37.96 -4.78 10.77
CA SER A 92 38.92 -5.69 10.14
C SER A 92 38.21 -6.93 9.58
N PRO A 93 38.86 -7.69 8.69
CA PRO A 93 38.35 -9.00 8.29
C PRO A 93 38.25 -9.95 9.48
N VAL A 94 37.10 -10.61 9.65
CA VAL A 94 36.84 -11.54 10.77
C VAL A 94 36.26 -12.85 10.25
N GLU A 95 36.70 -13.97 10.82
CA GLU A 95 36.13 -15.28 10.55
C GLU A 95 34.68 -15.36 11.04
N ILE A 96 33.78 -15.86 10.19
CA ILE A 96 32.36 -16.00 10.48
C ILE A 96 32.12 -16.96 11.66
N ALA A 97 33.04 -17.89 11.91
CA ALA A 97 32.99 -18.76 13.08
C ALA A 97 33.13 -17.96 14.39
N GLN A 98 34.05 -16.99 14.43
CA GLN A 98 34.27 -16.11 15.58
C GLN A 98 33.07 -15.18 15.80
N LEU A 99 32.52 -14.60 14.72
CA LEU A 99 31.32 -13.76 14.81
C LEU A 99 30.09 -14.55 15.25
N ALA A 100 29.97 -15.82 14.83
CA ALA A 100 28.90 -16.70 15.25
C ALA A 100 28.98 -17.04 16.75
N ASP A 101 30.19 -17.26 17.26
CA ASP A 101 30.44 -17.50 18.68
C ASP A 101 30.10 -16.27 19.54
N MET A 102 30.60 -15.09 19.15
CA MET A 102 30.27 -13.81 19.81
C MET A 102 28.76 -13.52 19.81
N ALA A 103 28.08 -13.81 18.69
CA ALA A 103 26.64 -13.64 18.57
C ALA A 103 25.82 -14.80 19.21
N GLY A 104 26.47 -15.81 19.80
CA GLY A 104 25.83 -16.97 20.41
C GLY A 104 24.90 -17.71 19.46
N MET A 105 25.31 -17.92 18.20
CA MET A 105 24.47 -18.57 17.20
C MET A 105 25.23 -19.56 16.29
N PRO A 106 24.53 -20.52 15.67
CA PRO A 106 25.18 -21.45 14.75
C PRO A 106 25.77 -20.74 13.53
N VAL A 107 26.98 -21.13 13.14
CA VAL A 107 27.69 -20.62 11.95
C VAL A 107 26.83 -20.75 10.69
N SER A 108 26.12 -21.88 10.54
CA SER A 108 25.22 -22.14 9.41
C SER A 108 24.11 -21.09 9.29
N LYS A 109 23.55 -20.67 10.42
CA LYS A 109 22.48 -19.68 10.50
C LYS A 109 22.99 -18.28 10.22
N LEU A 110 24.17 -17.94 10.73
CA LEU A 110 24.83 -16.67 10.43
C LEU A 110 25.19 -16.57 8.93
N LYS A 111 25.65 -17.67 8.32
CA LYS A 111 25.86 -17.78 6.87
C LYS A 111 24.57 -17.55 6.08
N THR A 112 23.42 -18.05 6.54
CA THR A 112 22.13 -17.79 5.88
C THR A 112 21.80 -16.29 5.81
N PHE A 113 22.08 -15.52 6.88
CA PHE A 113 21.86 -14.07 6.88
C PHE A 113 22.89 -13.30 6.02
N ASN A 114 24.02 -13.92 5.72
CA ASN A 114 25.14 -13.32 5.00
C ASN A 114 25.48 -14.09 3.70
N ALA A 115 24.46 -14.65 3.03
CA ALA A 115 24.63 -15.50 1.84
C ALA A 115 25.31 -14.79 0.65
N GLY A 116 25.43 -13.46 0.68
CA GLY A 116 26.15 -12.66 -0.31
C GLY A 116 27.68 -12.70 -0.19
N VAL A 117 28.25 -13.32 0.86
CA VAL A 117 29.70 -13.45 1.02
C VAL A 117 30.14 -14.88 0.73
N LYS A 118 31.07 -15.02 -0.22
CA LYS A 118 31.67 -16.32 -0.58
C LYS A 118 32.89 -16.55 0.31
N GLY A 119 32.83 -17.57 1.18
CA GLY A 119 33.94 -17.96 2.05
C GLY A 119 33.58 -18.00 3.54
N SER A 120 34.61 -18.13 4.39
CA SER A 120 34.48 -18.12 5.85
C SER A 120 34.83 -16.77 6.48
N THR A 121 35.44 -15.84 5.74
CA THR A 121 35.85 -14.53 6.26
C THR A 121 34.92 -13.41 5.79
N LEU A 122 34.36 -12.64 6.72
CA LEU A 122 33.59 -11.43 6.42
C LEU A 122 34.53 -10.20 6.45
N GLY A 123 34.31 -9.24 5.56
CA GLY A 123 35.11 -8.00 5.48
C GLY A 123 36.45 -8.11 4.75
N ALA A 124 36.90 -9.31 4.36
CA ALA A 124 38.09 -9.54 3.53
C ALA A 124 37.84 -9.16 2.06
N THR A 125 36.72 -9.63 1.49
CA THR A 125 36.23 -9.27 0.16
C THR A 125 34.72 -9.03 0.24
N GLY A 126 34.22 -8.00 -0.46
CA GLY A 126 32.79 -7.65 -0.39
C GLY A 126 32.41 -6.76 0.81
N PRO A 127 31.20 -6.91 1.38
CA PRO A 127 30.68 -5.96 2.37
C PRO A 127 31.44 -5.98 3.70
N LYS A 128 31.83 -4.80 4.20
CA LYS A 128 32.47 -4.61 5.52
C LYS A 128 31.47 -4.54 6.67
N TYR A 129 30.47 -5.42 6.65
CA TYR A 129 29.48 -5.52 7.70
C TYR A 129 28.95 -6.95 7.78
N VAL A 130 28.45 -7.32 8.95
CA VAL A 130 27.71 -8.56 9.18
C VAL A 130 26.23 -8.25 9.41
N MET A 131 25.37 -9.05 8.80
CA MET A 131 23.93 -9.06 9.05
C MET A 131 23.62 -10.05 10.17
N VAL A 132 23.04 -9.56 11.26
CA VAL A 132 22.61 -10.37 12.40
C VAL A 132 21.21 -9.96 12.86
N PRO A 133 20.41 -10.85 13.47
CA PRO A 133 19.17 -10.44 14.12
C PRO A 133 19.41 -9.34 15.15
N GLN A 134 18.54 -8.34 15.22
CA GLN A 134 18.70 -7.16 16.08
C GLN A 134 19.10 -7.48 17.54
N LYS A 135 18.58 -8.59 18.09
CA LYS A 135 18.87 -9.06 19.45
C LYS A 135 20.33 -9.47 19.71
N HIS A 136 21.10 -9.74 18.66
CA HIS A 136 22.51 -10.12 18.73
C HIS A 136 23.44 -8.99 18.28
N ALA A 137 22.89 -7.86 17.83
CA ALA A 137 23.67 -6.76 17.28
C ALA A 137 24.60 -6.11 18.33
N ASP A 138 24.14 -6.02 19.57
CA ASP A 138 24.91 -5.41 20.66
C ASP A 138 26.06 -6.30 21.14
N GLN A 139 26.08 -7.59 20.79
CA GLN A 139 27.18 -8.52 21.12
C GLN A 139 28.38 -8.38 20.17
N LEU A 140 28.20 -7.64 19.07
CA LEU A 140 29.19 -7.47 18.00
C LEU A 140 29.65 -6.01 17.83
N ARG A 141 29.19 -5.11 18.70
CA ARG A 141 29.66 -3.72 18.79
C ARG A 141 30.80 -3.64 19.80
#